data_AF-A0A553PB44-F1
#
_entry.id   AF-A0A553PB44-F1
#
_cell.length_a   1.000
_cell.length_b   1.000
_cell.length_c   1.000
_cell.angle_alpha   90.00
_cell.angle_beta   90.00
_cell.angle_gamma   90.00
#
_symmetry.space_group_name_H-M   'P 1'
#
loop_
_entity.id
_entity.type
_entity.pdbx_description
1 polymer ?
#
loop_
_entity_poly.entity_id
_entity_poly.type
_entity_poly.pdbx_seq_one_letter_code
_entity_poly.pdbx_strand_id
1 'polypeptide(L)'
;MLTKIMDAFPSQRGLVIGTTETSLACGLIFGSSLSIQLVTRFAFYLPFLIIGCLHLAMIPIANWVASRWKRQYSKLDVDMEIVPVATLLKTPHVMLPIISNFFANFTLGSLFALIEYRSLQLDLSPTTFTLFFVFFGMTTLVFRPLGGIICDTDPPTPIYWNLFFDFGGIIGFLLIGPISHLCIGAKDWLFVCSTLFFGLLNCCLIATCSRAQHGVALASLHMNELVSQRVQ
;
A
#
# COMPACT_ATOMS: atom_id res chain seq x y z
N MET A 1 -1.96 7.65 14.01
CA MET A 1 -1.05 8.75 13.59
C MET A 1 -1.37 9.19 12.18
N LEU A 2 -1.41 8.27 11.19
CA LEU A 2 -1.74 8.58 9.79
C LEU A 2 -3.06 9.36 9.61
N THR A 3 -4.15 8.93 10.24
CA THR A 3 -5.45 9.64 10.19
C THR A 3 -5.33 11.13 10.55
N LYS A 4 -4.63 11.44 11.65
CA LYS A 4 -4.42 12.82 12.10
C LYS A 4 -3.55 13.65 11.16
N ILE A 5 -2.62 13.02 10.43
CA ILE A 5 -1.80 13.70 9.42
C ILE A 5 -2.66 14.01 8.20
N MET A 6 -3.51 13.07 7.78
CA MET A 6 -4.43 13.27 6.67
C MET A 6 -5.47 14.37 6.95
N ASP A 7 -5.91 14.49 8.21
CA ASP A 7 -6.79 15.58 8.64
C ASP A 7 -6.08 16.95 8.59
N ALA A 8 -4.76 16.98 8.82
CA ALA A 8 -3.98 18.21 8.70
C ALA A 8 -3.75 18.65 7.23
N PHE A 9 -3.87 17.72 6.27
CA PHE A 9 -3.68 17.98 4.83
C PHE A 9 -4.87 17.48 4.01
N PRO A 10 -6.06 18.09 4.15
CA PRO A 10 -7.30 17.55 3.57
C PRO A 10 -7.32 17.53 2.04
N SER A 11 -6.55 18.41 1.38
CA SER A 11 -6.43 18.47 -0.09
C SER A 11 -5.31 17.61 -0.66
N GLN A 12 -4.50 16.96 0.17
CA GLN A 12 -3.33 16.16 -0.25
C GLN A 12 -3.31 14.77 0.41
N ARG A 13 -4.49 14.19 0.64
CA ARG A 13 -4.65 12.93 1.36
C ARG A 13 -4.01 11.76 0.59
N GLY A 14 -4.12 11.76 -0.74
CA GLY A 14 -3.50 10.76 -1.61
C GLY A 14 -1.98 10.81 -1.52
N LEU A 15 -1.38 12.00 -1.58
CA LEU A 15 0.06 12.21 -1.43
C LEU A 15 0.56 11.81 -0.03
N VAL A 16 -0.18 12.15 1.04
CA VAL A 16 0.17 11.75 2.41
C VAL A 16 0.18 10.22 2.55
N ILE A 17 -0.83 9.53 2.03
CA ILE A 17 -0.84 8.06 2.02
C ILE A 17 0.32 7.54 1.17
N GLY A 18 0.48 8.06 -0.05
CA GLY A 18 1.51 7.59 -0.98
C GLY A 18 2.92 7.74 -0.42
N THR A 19 3.24 8.86 0.21
CA THR A 19 4.53 9.09 0.87
C THR A 19 4.71 8.23 2.12
N THR A 20 3.66 8.03 2.93
CA THR A 20 3.71 7.11 4.08
C THR A 20 4.00 5.69 3.62
N GLU A 21 3.27 5.21 2.62
CA GLU A 21 3.47 3.90 2.04
C GLU A 21 4.83 3.78 1.34
N THR A 22 5.40 4.85 0.78
CA THR A 22 6.76 4.85 0.23
C THR A 22 7.81 4.43 1.27
N SER A 23 7.59 4.75 2.56
CA SER A 23 8.49 4.29 3.63
C SER A 23 8.53 2.76 3.78
N LEU A 24 7.41 2.07 3.54
CA LEU A 24 7.35 0.61 3.48
C LEU A 24 8.20 0.08 2.32
N ALA A 25 8.15 0.74 1.17
CA ALA A 25 8.94 0.37 0.00
C ALA A 25 10.46 0.50 0.25
N CYS A 26 10.88 1.58 0.93
CA CYS A 26 12.26 1.70 1.43
C CYS A 26 12.62 0.53 2.35
N GLY A 27 11.72 0.16 3.27
CA GLY A 27 11.89 -0.99 4.15
C GLY A 27 12.09 -2.30 3.39
N LEU A 28 11.34 -2.52 2.30
CA LEU A 28 11.52 -3.69 1.43
C LEU A 28 12.87 -3.70 0.72
N ILE A 29 13.32 -2.56 0.17
CA ILE A 29 14.60 -2.45 -0.53
C ILE A 29 15.76 -2.68 0.45
N PHE A 30 15.85 -1.87 1.50
CA PHE A 30 16.97 -1.91 2.44
C PHE A 30 16.90 -3.14 3.33
N GLY A 31 15.72 -3.54 3.79
CA GLY A 31 15.53 -4.69 4.66
C GLY A 31 15.91 -6.00 3.98
N SER A 32 15.49 -6.21 2.73
CA SER A 32 15.85 -7.41 1.98
C SER A 32 17.34 -7.44 1.60
N SER A 33 17.90 -6.30 1.19
CA SER A 33 19.33 -6.19 0.83
C SER A 33 20.25 -6.37 2.04
N LEU A 34 19.87 -5.83 3.20
CA LEU A 34 20.64 -5.97 4.42
C LEU A 34 20.50 -7.39 4.99
N SER A 35 19.29 -7.97 4.98
CA SER A 35 19.06 -9.31 5.52
C SER A 35 19.89 -10.36 4.81
N ILE A 36 19.98 -10.32 3.46
CA ILE A 36 20.80 -11.30 2.72
C ILE A 36 22.28 -11.18 3.07
N GLN A 37 22.81 -9.96 3.21
CA GLN A 37 24.22 -9.74 3.58
C GLN A 37 24.51 -10.25 5.00
N LEU A 38 23.56 -10.05 5.93
CA LEU A 38 23.71 -10.49 7.31
C LEU A 38 23.66 -12.02 7.43
N VAL A 39 22.74 -12.66 6.72
CA VAL A 39 22.61 -14.13 6.73
C VAL A 39 23.80 -14.79 6.06
N THR A 40 24.28 -14.25 4.93
CA THR A 40 25.39 -14.85 4.17
C THR A 40 26.75 -14.67 4.84
N ARG A 41 26.99 -13.55 5.54
CA ARG A 41 28.29 -13.25 6.17
C ARG A 41 28.40 -13.60 7.64
N PHE A 42 27.28 -13.60 8.36
CA PHE A 42 27.28 -13.77 9.81
C PHE A 42 26.40 -14.96 10.21
N ALA A 43 25.15 -14.71 10.60
CA ALA A 43 24.26 -15.72 11.14
C ALA A 43 22.80 -15.41 10.83
N PHE A 44 22.00 -16.47 10.76
CA PHE A 44 20.58 -16.40 10.44
C PHE A 44 19.74 -15.55 11.41
N TYR A 45 20.08 -15.53 12.70
CA TYR A 45 19.30 -14.80 13.71
C TYR A 45 19.55 -13.27 13.72
N LEU A 46 20.63 -12.81 13.07
CA LEU A 46 21.09 -11.43 13.18
C LEU A 46 20.14 -10.39 12.57
N PRO A 47 19.51 -10.62 11.39
CA PRO A 47 18.48 -9.71 10.87
C PRO A 47 17.31 -9.52 11.85
N PHE A 48 16.87 -10.58 12.52
CA PHE A 48 15.75 -10.50 13.47
C PHE A 48 16.11 -9.67 14.70
N LEU A 49 17.33 -9.84 15.23
CA LEU A 49 17.82 -9.03 16.34
C LEU A 49 17.87 -7.54 15.96
N ILE A 50 18.44 -7.21 14.80
CA ILE A 50 18.56 -5.83 14.31
C ILE A 50 17.17 -5.21 14.12
N ILE A 51 16.25 -5.92 13.45
CA ILE A 51 14.87 -5.45 13.25
C ILE A 51 14.18 -5.23 14.59
N GLY A 52 14.31 -6.16 15.55
CA GLY A 52 13.75 -6.03 16.89
C GLY A 52 14.28 -4.81 17.64
N CYS A 53 15.59 -4.58 17.62
CA CYS A 53 16.22 -3.39 18.20
C CYS A 53 15.74 -2.10 17.54
N LEU A 54 15.62 -2.06 16.21
CA LEU A 54 15.10 -0.90 15.48
C LEU A 54 13.65 -0.59 15.90
N HIS A 55 12.80 -1.61 16.02
CA HIS A 55 11.41 -1.42 16.48
C HIS A 55 11.35 -0.87 17.91
N LEU A 56 12.18 -1.38 18.82
CA LEU A 56 12.27 -0.84 20.18
C LEU A 56 12.75 0.61 20.20
N ALA A 57 13.74 0.96 19.36
CA ALA A 57 14.23 2.33 19.23
C ALA A 57 13.21 3.30 18.62
N MET A 58 12.26 2.80 17.81
CA MET A 58 11.20 3.63 17.23
C MET A 58 10.17 4.09 18.27
N ILE A 59 10.00 3.39 19.39
CA ILE A 59 9.07 3.77 20.47
C ILE A 59 9.37 5.17 21.05
N PRO A 60 10.59 5.46 21.55
CA PRO A 60 10.90 6.80 22.07
C PRO A 60 10.83 7.88 20.99
N ILE A 61 11.23 7.57 19.75
CA ILE A 61 11.14 8.50 18.61
C ILE A 61 9.67 8.86 18.33
N ALA A 62 8.79 7.85 18.24
CA ALA A 62 7.36 8.06 18.01
C ALA A 62 6.72 8.89 19.13
N ASN A 63 7.07 8.62 20.39
CA ASN A 63 6.61 9.42 21.53
C ASN A 63 7.09 10.86 21.46
N TRP A 64 8.37 11.07 21.12
CA TRP A 64 8.93 12.41 20.95
C TRP A 64 8.24 13.19 19.84
N VAL A 65 8.06 12.59 18.65
CA VAL A 65 7.35 13.19 17.52
C VAL A 65 5.90 13.51 17.89
N ALA A 66 5.19 12.56 18.52
CA ALA A 66 3.80 12.75 18.95
C ALA A 66 3.65 13.90 19.96
N SER A 67 4.60 14.03 20.90
CA SER A 67 4.60 15.12 21.88
C SER A 67 4.74 16.50 21.23
N ARG A 68 5.56 16.60 20.17
CA ARG A 68 5.72 17.85 19.41
C ARG A 68 4.51 18.14 18.53
N TRP A 69 3.95 17.11 17.89
CA TRP A 69 2.74 17.23 17.09
C TRP A 69 1.55 17.72 17.91
N LYS A 70 1.31 17.12 19.10
CA LYS A 70 0.24 17.54 20.01
C LYS A 70 0.36 19.01 20.40
N ARG A 71 1.59 19.51 20.59
CA ARG A 71 1.84 20.91 20.91
C ARG A 71 1.46 21.86 19.77
N GLN A 72 1.60 21.41 18.53
CA GLN A 72 1.35 22.22 17.33
C GLN A 72 -0.12 22.17 16.86
N TYR A 73 -0.81 21.04 17.04
CA TYR A 73 -2.15 20.80 16.50
C TYR A 73 -3.23 20.54 17.58
N SER A 74 -3.04 21.06 18.80
CA SER A 74 -4.01 20.96 19.91
C SER A 74 -5.40 21.58 19.64
N LYS A 75 -5.62 22.18 18.47
CA LYS A 75 -6.86 22.90 18.10
C LYS A 75 -7.64 22.26 16.95
N LEU A 76 -7.23 21.07 16.48
CA LEU A 76 -7.87 20.36 15.36
C LEU A 76 -8.90 19.31 15.82
N ASP A 77 -9.47 19.46 17.02
CA ASP A 77 -10.69 18.73 17.40
C ASP A 77 -11.85 19.35 16.61
N VAL A 78 -11.99 18.93 15.36
CA VAL A 78 -13.20 19.15 14.58
C VAL A 78 -14.21 18.14 15.12
N ASP A 79 -15.35 18.64 15.61
CA ASP A 79 -16.52 17.82 15.95
C ASP A 79 -17.03 17.14 14.66
N MET A 80 -16.40 16.04 14.27
CA MET A 80 -16.87 15.23 13.16
C MET A 80 -18.05 14.39 13.65
N GLU A 81 -19.19 14.59 13.02
CA GLU A 81 -20.37 13.75 13.23
C GLU A 81 -19.99 12.30 12.93
N ILE A 82 -20.06 11.45 13.96
CA ILE A 82 -19.64 10.05 13.87
C ILE A 82 -20.71 9.30 13.10
N VAL A 83 -20.55 9.22 11.78
CA VAL A 83 -21.41 8.38 10.95
C VAL A 83 -21.11 6.91 11.26
N PRO A 84 -22.12 6.09 11.61
CA PRO A 84 -21.91 4.67 11.85
C PRO A 84 -21.32 3.98 10.61
N VAL A 85 -20.27 3.17 10.81
CA VAL A 85 -19.60 2.44 9.72
C VAL A 85 -20.59 1.59 8.90
N ALA A 86 -21.58 0.99 9.56
CA ALA A 86 -22.62 0.21 8.90
C ALA A 86 -23.46 1.03 7.90
N THR A 87 -23.62 2.34 8.14
CA THR A 87 -24.31 3.26 7.22
C THR A 87 -23.43 3.59 6.03
N LEU A 88 -22.13 3.83 6.25
CA LEU A 88 -21.17 4.09 5.18
C LEU A 88 -21.03 2.88 4.24
N LEU A 89 -21.01 1.65 4.78
CA LEU A 89 -20.91 0.42 4.00
C LEU A 89 -22.11 0.16 3.08
N LYS A 90 -23.28 0.74 3.37
CA LYS A 90 -24.44 0.66 2.47
C LYS A 90 -24.27 1.50 1.21
N THR A 91 -23.31 2.43 1.21
CA THR A 91 -23.05 3.29 0.05
C THR A 91 -22.13 2.54 -0.92
N PRO A 92 -22.58 2.23 -2.16
CA PRO A 92 -21.78 1.46 -3.11
C PRO A 92 -20.45 2.14 -3.46
N HIS A 93 -20.42 3.48 -3.46
CA HIS A 93 -19.20 4.27 -3.66
C HIS A 93 -18.13 4.07 -2.59
N VAL A 94 -18.50 3.61 -1.39
CA VAL A 94 -17.58 3.31 -0.29
C VAL A 94 -17.26 1.81 -0.25
N MET A 95 -18.28 0.97 -0.46
CA MET A 95 -18.13 -0.49 -0.40
C MET A 95 -17.23 -1.04 -1.51
N LEU A 96 -17.37 -0.56 -2.75
CA LEU A 96 -16.60 -1.07 -3.90
C LEU A 96 -15.09 -0.84 -3.74
N PRO A 97 -14.60 0.36 -3.35
CA PRO A 97 -13.20 0.54 -3.01
C PRO A 97 -12.72 -0.38 -1.88
N ILE A 98 -13.51 -0.57 -0.81
CA ILE A 98 -13.10 -1.45 0.29
C ILE A 98 -12.90 -2.89 -0.19
N ILE A 99 -13.82 -3.40 -1.01
CA ILE A 99 -13.72 -4.74 -1.60
C ILE A 99 -12.50 -4.85 -2.53
N SER A 100 -12.30 -3.88 -3.41
CA SER A 100 -11.11 -3.80 -4.29
C SER A 100 -9.82 -3.81 -3.46
N ASN A 101 -9.76 -3.03 -2.38
CA ASN A 101 -8.61 -2.97 -1.48
C ASN A 101 -8.37 -4.31 -0.76
N PHE A 102 -9.43 -5.00 -0.33
CA PHE A 102 -9.33 -6.32 0.27
C PHE A 102 -8.70 -7.32 -0.71
N PHE A 103 -9.20 -7.38 -1.95
CA PHE A 103 -8.65 -8.28 -2.96
C PHE A 103 -7.21 -7.91 -3.34
N ALA A 104 -6.88 -6.62 -3.49
CA ALA A 104 -5.52 -6.18 -3.76
C ALA A 104 -4.53 -6.65 -2.67
N ASN A 105 -4.91 -6.51 -1.39
CA ASN A 105 -4.09 -7.00 -0.27
C ASN A 105 -4.01 -8.53 -0.22
N PHE A 106 -5.11 -9.22 -0.49
CA PHE A 106 -5.13 -10.67 -0.57
C PHE A 106 -4.22 -11.20 -1.68
N THR A 107 -4.27 -10.58 -2.86
CA THR A 107 -3.38 -10.89 -3.98
C THR A 107 -1.93 -10.61 -3.64
N LEU A 108 -1.63 -9.50 -2.94
CA LEU A 108 -0.28 -9.17 -2.50
C LEU A 108 0.26 -10.20 -1.48
N GLY A 109 -0.55 -10.63 -0.52
CA GLY A 109 -0.18 -11.69 0.42
C GLY A 109 0.05 -13.03 -0.29
N SER A 110 -0.86 -13.40 -1.20
CA SER A 110 -0.76 -14.62 -2.01
C SER A 110 0.49 -14.61 -2.91
N LEU A 111 0.89 -13.44 -3.40
CA LEU A 111 2.07 -13.26 -4.21
C LEU A 111 3.34 -13.63 -3.45
N PHE A 112 3.51 -13.16 -2.21
CA PHE A 112 4.69 -13.50 -1.41
C PHE A 112 4.81 -15.01 -1.19
N ALA A 113 3.69 -15.69 -0.90
CA ALA A 113 3.66 -17.14 -0.80
C ALA A 113 3.99 -17.84 -2.13
N LEU A 114 3.44 -17.34 -3.24
CA LEU A 114 3.71 -17.89 -4.58
C LEU A 114 5.18 -17.75 -4.97
N ILE A 115 5.80 -16.61 -4.68
CA ILE A 115 7.22 -16.35 -4.95
C ILE A 115 8.11 -17.27 -4.15
N GLU A 116 7.84 -17.43 -2.85
CA GLU A 116 8.58 -18.36 -2.00
C GLU A 116 8.50 -19.78 -2.55
N TYR A 117 7.30 -20.25 -2.87
CA TYR A 117 7.08 -21.56 -3.47
C TYR A 117 7.81 -21.73 -4.81
N ARG A 118 7.73 -20.74 -5.71
CA ARG A 118 8.40 -20.79 -7.01
C ARG A 118 9.92 -20.69 -6.88
N SER A 119 10.42 -19.94 -5.90
CA SER A 119 11.85 -19.86 -5.60
C SER A 119 12.43 -21.23 -5.26
N LEU A 120 11.68 -22.03 -4.49
CA LEU A 120 12.07 -23.40 -4.15
C LEU A 120 12.02 -24.33 -5.37
N GLN A 121 11.01 -24.20 -6.23
CA GLN A 121 10.89 -25.06 -7.42
C GLN A 121 11.92 -24.77 -8.50
N LEU A 122 12.35 -23.51 -8.62
CA LEU A 122 13.28 -23.05 -9.64
C LEU A 122 14.73 -23.01 -9.14
N ASP A 123 14.96 -23.44 -7.89
CA ASP A 123 16.26 -23.39 -7.21
C ASP A 123 16.94 -22.01 -7.35
N LEU A 124 16.13 -20.95 -7.18
CA LEU A 124 16.62 -19.58 -7.36
C LEU A 124 17.67 -19.25 -6.31
N SER A 125 18.74 -18.59 -6.75
CA SER A 125 19.74 -18.09 -5.83
C SER A 125 19.11 -17.13 -4.80
N PRO A 126 19.59 -17.11 -3.55
CA PRO A 126 19.13 -16.15 -2.54
C PRO A 126 19.22 -14.69 -3.02
N THR A 127 20.22 -14.39 -3.85
CA THR A 127 20.39 -13.06 -4.46
C THR A 127 19.27 -12.73 -5.45
N THR A 128 18.90 -13.67 -6.32
CA THR A 128 17.78 -13.51 -7.27
C THR A 128 16.46 -13.33 -6.52
N PHE A 129 16.25 -14.08 -5.43
CA PHE A 129 15.09 -13.93 -4.56
C PHE A 129 15.04 -12.55 -3.89
N THR A 130 16.17 -12.03 -3.38
CA THR A 130 16.22 -10.68 -2.82
C THR A 130 15.94 -9.59 -3.85
N LEU A 131 16.43 -9.74 -5.09
CA LEU A 131 16.17 -8.80 -6.17
C LEU A 131 14.67 -8.61 -6.45
N PHE A 132 13.84 -9.63 -6.20
CA PHE A 132 12.39 -9.49 -6.27
C PHE A 132 11.89 -8.33 -5.39
N PHE A 133 12.26 -8.34 -4.11
CA PHE A 133 11.79 -7.35 -3.14
C PHE A 133 12.37 -5.97 -3.43
N VAL A 134 13.60 -5.92 -3.97
CA VAL A 134 14.23 -4.67 -4.40
C VAL A 134 13.46 -4.07 -5.58
N PHE A 135 13.21 -4.81 -6.65
CA PHE A 135 12.49 -4.29 -7.82
C PHE A 135 11.03 -3.97 -7.55
N PHE A 136 10.36 -4.82 -6.77
CA PHE A 136 9.02 -4.56 -6.27
C PHE A 136 8.99 -3.27 -5.43
N GLY A 137 9.95 -3.13 -4.51
CA GLY A 137 10.14 -1.93 -3.71
C GLY A 137 10.44 -0.69 -4.54
N MET A 138 11.31 -0.77 -5.55
CA MET A 138 11.68 0.35 -6.43
C MET A 138 10.48 0.84 -7.25
N THR A 139 9.71 -0.07 -7.82
CA THR A 139 8.48 0.29 -8.54
C THR A 139 7.51 0.97 -7.59
N THR A 140 7.31 0.37 -6.42
CA THR A 140 6.46 0.92 -5.37
C THR A 140 6.94 2.31 -4.91
N LEU A 141 8.25 2.52 -4.79
CA LEU A 141 8.88 3.78 -4.38
C LEU A 141 8.56 4.92 -5.35
N VAL A 142 8.54 4.63 -6.66
CA VAL A 142 8.30 5.63 -7.71
C VAL A 142 6.81 5.86 -7.92
N PHE A 143 6.03 4.78 -8.07
CA PHE A 143 4.64 4.89 -8.50
C PHE A 143 3.69 5.26 -7.35
N ARG A 144 4.03 4.99 -6.09
CA ARG A 144 3.19 5.39 -4.95
C ARG A 144 3.04 6.91 -4.78
N PRO A 145 4.13 7.72 -4.69
CA PRO A 145 3.98 9.16 -4.58
C PRO A 145 3.32 9.75 -5.83
N LEU A 146 3.68 9.25 -7.03
CA LEU A 146 3.05 9.67 -8.28
C LEU A 146 1.55 9.38 -8.29
N GLY A 147 1.14 8.18 -7.89
CA GLY A 147 -0.26 7.80 -7.75
C GLY A 147 -1.00 8.69 -6.74
N GLY A 148 -0.35 9.05 -5.64
CA GLY A 148 -0.87 10.01 -4.67
C GLY A 148 -1.13 11.39 -5.27
N ILE A 149 -0.15 11.96 -5.98
CA ILE A 149 -0.28 13.26 -6.67
C ILE A 149 -1.43 13.22 -7.67
N ILE A 150 -1.46 12.19 -8.52
CA ILE A 150 -2.48 12.02 -9.55
C ILE A 150 -3.88 11.95 -8.93
N CYS A 151 -4.05 11.19 -7.84
CA CYS A 151 -5.32 11.07 -7.15
C CYS A 151 -5.79 12.36 -6.47
N ASP A 152 -4.86 13.27 -6.15
CA ASP A 152 -5.16 14.57 -5.54
C ASP A 152 -5.44 15.68 -6.57
N THR A 153 -5.12 15.49 -7.87
CA THR A 153 -5.15 16.58 -8.87
C THR A 153 -6.50 16.76 -9.60
N ASP A 154 -7.30 15.71 -9.85
CA ASP A 154 -8.62 15.87 -10.53
C ASP A 154 -9.58 14.64 -10.38
N PRO A 155 -10.82 14.80 -9.85
CA PRO A 155 -11.89 13.80 -9.98
C PRO A 155 -12.57 13.88 -11.36
N PRO A 156 -12.90 12.77 -12.07
CA PRO A 156 -13.08 11.39 -11.61
C PRO A 156 -11.92 10.43 -11.94
N THR A 157 -10.70 10.95 -12.13
CA THR A 157 -9.53 10.15 -12.57
C THR A 157 -9.17 8.93 -11.69
N PRO A 158 -9.44 8.87 -10.36
CA PRO A 158 -8.97 7.77 -9.52
C PRO A 158 -9.49 6.38 -9.90
N ILE A 159 -10.65 6.27 -10.58
CA ILE A 159 -11.18 4.97 -11.02
C ILE A 159 -10.36 4.36 -12.16
N TYR A 160 -9.95 5.18 -13.13
CA TYR A 160 -9.17 4.72 -14.27
C TYR A 160 -7.75 4.32 -13.85
N TRP A 161 -7.17 5.08 -12.91
CA TRP A 161 -5.87 4.75 -12.32
C TRP A 161 -5.92 3.48 -11.47
N ASN A 162 -6.99 3.29 -10.68
CA ASN A 162 -7.20 2.05 -9.95
C ASN A 162 -7.25 0.83 -10.91
N LEU A 163 -8.05 0.91 -11.99
CA LEU A 163 -8.11 -0.14 -13.01
C LEU A 163 -6.74 -0.39 -13.66
N PHE A 164 -6.01 0.66 -14.02
CA PHE A 164 -4.67 0.54 -14.61
C PHE A 164 -3.70 -0.23 -13.70
N PHE A 165 -3.69 0.10 -12.40
CA PHE A 165 -2.86 -0.59 -11.42
C PHE A 165 -3.29 -2.04 -11.18
N ASP A 166 -4.59 -2.30 -11.14
CA ASP A 166 -5.14 -3.67 -11.02
C ASP A 166 -4.76 -4.53 -12.24
N PHE A 167 -4.87 -3.99 -13.45
CA PHE A 167 -4.43 -4.68 -14.68
C PHE A 167 -2.92 -4.98 -14.64
N GLY A 168 -2.10 -4.07 -14.14
CA GLY A 168 -0.69 -4.33 -13.88
C GLY A 168 -0.48 -5.54 -12.97
N GLY A 169 -1.23 -5.61 -11.86
CA GLY A 169 -1.20 -6.76 -10.95
C GLY A 169 -1.60 -8.08 -11.61
N ILE A 170 -2.66 -8.07 -12.43
CA ILE A 170 -3.12 -9.26 -13.17
C ILE A 170 -2.02 -9.74 -14.13
N ILE A 171 -1.40 -8.82 -14.88
CA ILE A 171 -0.29 -9.15 -15.78
C ILE A 171 0.86 -9.78 -14.98
N GLY A 172 1.24 -9.17 -13.85
CA GLY A 172 2.27 -9.75 -12.96
C GLY A 172 1.93 -11.19 -12.55
N PHE A 173 0.68 -11.44 -12.16
CA PHE A 173 0.23 -12.76 -11.72
C PHE A 173 0.23 -13.79 -12.84
N LEU A 174 -0.18 -13.39 -14.04
CA LEU A 174 -0.14 -14.24 -15.23
C LEU A 174 1.28 -14.52 -15.73
N LEU A 175 2.29 -13.73 -15.35
CA LEU A 175 3.68 -13.99 -15.69
C LEU A 175 4.33 -15.05 -14.77
N ILE A 176 3.98 -15.08 -13.48
CA ILE A 176 4.53 -16.05 -12.50
C ILE A 176 3.67 -17.33 -12.41
N GLY A 177 2.35 -17.17 -12.38
CA GLY A 177 1.39 -18.24 -12.09
C GLY A 177 1.50 -19.45 -13.03
N PRO A 178 1.29 -19.28 -14.35
CA PRO A 178 1.28 -20.38 -15.30
C PRO A 178 2.68 -20.84 -15.75
N ILE A 179 3.78 -20.29 -15.22
CA ILE A 179 5.14 -20.57 -15.71
C ILE A 179 5.50 -22.07 -15.71
N SER A 180 4.97 -22.86 -14.77
CA SER A 180 5.21 -24.31 -14.74
C SER A 180 4.39 -25.11 -15.76
N HIS A 181 3.38 -24.48 -16.37
CA HIS A 181 2.50 -25.09 -17.36
C HIS A 181 2.81 -24.59 -18.77
N LEU A 182 3.42 -23.41 -18.89
CA LEU A 182 3.95 -22.89 -20.13
C LEU A 182 5.29 -23.59 -20.40
N CYS A 183 5.46 -24.21 -21.57
CA CYS A 183 6.73 -24.80 -22.02
C CYS A 183 7.85 -23.76 -22.25
N ILE A 184 7.66 -22.53 -21.77
CA ILE A 184 8.65 -21.47 -21.72
C ILE A 184 9.44 -21.76 -20.46
N GLY A 185 10.62 -22.37 -20.59
CA GLY A 185 11.50 -22.65 -19.45
C GLY A 185 11.59 -21.42 -18.53
N ALA A 186 11.54 -21.64 -17.23
CA ALA A 186 11.51 -20.55 -16.26
C ALA A 186 12.81 -19.75 -16.35
N LYS A 187 12.70 -18.52 -16.85
CA LYS A 187 13.83 -17.60 -16.99
C LYS A 187 13.75 -16.53 -15.91
N ASP A 188 14.88 -16.25 -15.28
CA ASP A 188 15.02 -15.26 -14.20
C ASP A 188 14.48 -13.87 -14.58
N TRP A 189 14.60 -13.48 -15.86
CA TRP A 189 14.08 -12.19 -16.33
C TRP A 189 12.55 -12.11 -16.26
N LEU A 190 11.83 -13.23 -16.46
CA LEU A 190 10.37 -13.24 -16.41
C LEU A 190 9.89 -13.00 -14.97
N PHE A 191 10.64 -13.57 -14.03
CA PHE A 191 10.45 -13.33 -12.61
C PHE A 191 10.68 -11.85 -12.29
N VAL A 192 11.80 -11.25 -12.72
CA VAL A 192 12.07 -9.80 -12.55
C VAL A 192 10.98 -8.93 -13.19
N CYS A 193 10.59 -9.19 -14.43
CA CYS A 193 9.53 -8.43 -15.13
C CYS A 193 8.20 -8.49 -14.39
N SER A 194 7.81 -9.66 -13.89
CA SER A 194 6.58 -9.80 -13.12
C SER A 194 6.56 -8.93 -11.86
N THR A 195 7.71 -8.75 -11.21
CA THR A 195 7.84 -7.92 -10.00
C THR A 195 7.54 -6.44 -10.26
N LEU A 196 7.92 -5.95 -11.44
CA LEU A 196 7.65 -4.57 -11.85
C LEU A 196 6.15 -4.37 -12.05
N PHE A 197 5.48 -5.30 -12.74
CA PHE A 197 4.04 -5.25 -12.92
C PHE A 197 3.28 -5.38 -11.60
N PHE A 198 3.76 -6.22 -10.68
CA PHE A 198 3.20 -6.32 -9.34
C PHE A 198 3.40 -5.06 -8.48
N GLY A 199 4.52 -4.37 -8.64
CA GLY A 199 4.72 -3.08 -7.97
C GLY A 199 3.64 -2.04 -8.32
N LEU A 200 3.07 -2.15 -9.52
CA LEU A 200 1.94 -1.30 -9.94
C LEU A 200 0.66 -1.61 -9.15
N LEU A 201 0.35 -2.88 -8.89
CA LEU A 201 -0.80 -3.28 -8.05
C LEU A 201 -0.75 -2.61 -6.68
N ASN A 202 0.45 -2.44 -6.12
CA ASN A 202 0.63 -1.83 -4.82
C ASN A 202 0.28 -0.33 -4.80
N CYS A 203 0.19 0.30 -5.97
CA CYS A 203 -0.27 1.68 -6.14
C CYS A 203 -1.80 1.77 -6.23
N CYS A 204 -2.48 0.66 -6.53
CA CYS A 204 -3.94 0.57 -6.46
C CYS A 204 -4.45 0.96 -5.07
N LEU A 205 -3.76 0.54 -4.00
CA LEU A 205 -4.13 0.87 -2.62
C LEU A 205 -4.37 2.38 -2.41
N ILE A 206 -3.54 3.22 -3.03
CA ILE A 206 -3.64 4.68 -2.91
C ILE A 206 -4.86 5.20 -3.66
N ALA A 207 -5.04 4.75 -4.90
CA ALA A 207 -6.20 5.12 -5.71
C ALA A 207 -7.51 4.67 -5.04
N THR A 208 -7.52 3.48 -4.46
CA THR A 208 -8.67 2.90 -3.76
C THR A 208 -8.99 3.64 -2.46
N CYS A 209 -7.97 3.99 -1.67
CA CYS A 209 -8.16 4.85 -0.51
C CYS A 209 -8.68 6.24 -0.90
N SER A 210 -8.11 6.89 -1.93
CA SER A 210 -8.60 8.19 -2.41
C SER A 210 -10.06 8.11 -2.86
N ARG A 211 -10.44 7.07 -3.62
CA ARG A 211 -11.83 6.80 -4.01
C ARG A 211 -12.76 6.60 -2.81
N ALA A 212 -12.33 5.83 -1.81
CA ALA A 212 -13.11 5.60 -0.61
C ALA A 212 -13.37 6.91 0.13
N GLN A 213 -12.37 7.79 0.24
CA GLN A 213 -12.49 9.09 0.89
C GLN A 213 -13.44 10.03 0.14
N HIS A 214 -13.34 10.08 -1.18
CA HIS A 214 -14.27 10.85 -2.00
C HIS A 214 -15.70 10.30 -1.86
N GLY A 215 -15.87 8.97 -1.84
CA GLY A 215 -17.15 8.31 -1.62
C GLY A 215 -17.76 8.64 -0.25
N VAL A 216 -16.94 8.67 0.81
CA VAL A 216 -17.39 9.09 2.15
C VAL A 216 -17.80 10.55 2.16
N ALA A 217 -17.03 11.46 1.55
CA ALA A 217 -17.39 12.88 1.48
C ALA A 217 -18.73 13.11 0.79
N LEU A 218 -18.98 12.44 -0.35
CA LEU A 218 -20.27 12.48 -1.05
C LEU A 218 -21.41 11.92 -0.21
N ALA A 219 -21.19 10.78 0.46
CA ALA A 219 -22.20 10.16 1.30
C ALA A 219 -22.61 11.08 2.46
N SER A 220 -21.65 11.74 3.10
CA SER A 220 -21.90 12.70 4.18
C SER A 220 -22.71 13.92 3.71
N LEU A 221 -22.39 14.47 2.54
CA LEU A 221 -23.18 15.57 1.96
C LEU A 221 -24.64 15.17 1.71
N HIS A 222 -24.85 13.98 1.13
CA HIS A 222 -26.20 13.49 0.85
C HIS A 222 -27.01 13.21 2.14
N MET A 223 -26.35 12.68 3.18
CA MET A 223 -26.99 12.47 4.48
C MET A 223 -27.41 13.81 5.12
N ASN A 224 -26.59 14.86 5.01
CA ASN A 224 -26.92 16.19 5.52
C ASN A 224 -28.13 16.81 4.80
N GLU A 225 -28.23 16.64 3.48
CA GLU A 225 -29.41 17.07 2.70
C GLU A 225 -30.68 16.34 3.17
N LEU A 226 -30.62 15.02 3.35
CA LEU A 226 -31.74 14.21 3.81
C LEU A 226 -32.20 14.55 5.23
N VAL A 227 -31.26 14.92 6.11
CA VAL A 227 -31.58 15.40 7.47
C VAL A 227 -32.25 16.78 7.39
N SER A 228 -31.72 17.71 6.59
CA SER A 228 -32.31 19.04 6.42
C SER A 228 -33.74 18.99 5.86
N GLN A 229 -34.03 18.02 4.99
CA GLN A 229 -35.38 17.83 4.42
C GLN A 229 -36.39 17.22 5.40
N ARG A 230 -35.94 16.54 6.48
CA ARG A 230 -36.84 15.99 7.51
C ARG A 230 -37.21 16.98 8.61
N VAL A 231 -36.48 18.09 8.71
CA VAL A 231 -36.67 19.12 9.75
C VAL A 231 -37.62 20.24 9.27
N GLN A 232 -37.94 20.28 7.97
CA GLN A 232 -38.96 21.16 7.38
C GLN A 232 -40.30 20.44 7.27
#